data_AF-A0AAQ3SDW4-F1
#
_entry.id   AF-A0AAQ3SDW4-F1
#
_cell.length_a   1.000
_cell.length_b   1.000
_cell.length_c   1.000
_cell.angle_alpha   90.00
_cell.angle_beta   90.00
_cell.angle_gamma   90.00
#
_symmetry.space_group_name_H-M   'P 1'
#
loop_
_entity.id
_entity.type
_entity.pdbx_description
1 polymer ?
#
loop_
_entity_poly.entity_id
_entity_poly.type
_entity_poly.pdbx_seq_one_letter_code
_entity_poly.pdbx_strand_id
1 'polypeptide(L)'
;MESMQPVIHVLKEIRAFLETRPTQIITIFIKDHVTSPNGVNKVFNAAGLRKFWFPVSKMPKNGGDWPTVKEMIRRNHRLIVFTSNATKEDYQRIAFVWNYVVENNREFETLFGNEIV
;
A
#
# COMPACT_ATOMS: atom_id res chain seq x y z
N MET A 1 1.77 3.15 26.42
CA MET A 1 0.54 3.10 25.61
C MET A 1 0.88 3.69 24.24
N GLU A 2 0.77 2.91 23.18
CA GLU A 2 0.84 3.44 21.82
C GLU A 2 -0.34 4.41 21.61
N SER A 3 -0.05 5.61 21.11
CA SER A 3 -1.09 6.58 20.76
C SER A 3 -1.75 6.12 19.47
N MET A 4 -3.03 5.73 19.53
CA MET A 4 -3.82 5.46 18.32
C MET A 4 -4.22 6.78 17.66
N GLN A 5 -3.33 7.32 16.82
CA GLN A 5 -3.70 8.45 15.98
C GLN A 5 -4.62 7.99 14.83
N PRO A 6 -5.68 8.75 14.52
CA PRO A 6 -6.49 8.48 13.34
C PRO A 6 -5.63 8.45 12.07
N VAL A 7 -5.79 7.40 11.26
CA VAL A 7 -5.00 7.19 10.02
C VAL A 7 -5.01 8.40 9.09
N ILE A 8 -6.07 9.21 9.11
CA ILE A 8 -6.18 10.44 8.32
C ILE A 8 -5.07 11.46 8.60
N HIS A 9 -4.51 11.52 9.82
CA HIS A 9 -3.40 12.42 10.13
C HIS A 9 -2.12 11.97 9.43
N VAL A 10 -1.78 10.69 9.55
CA VAL A 10 -0.63 10.08 8.85
C VAL A 10 -0.78 10.21 7.33
N LEU A 11 -1.99 10.00 6.79
CA LEU A 11 -2.23 10.18 5.36
C LEU A 11 -2.08 11.63 4.90
N LYS A 12 -2.40 12.62 5.74
CA LYS A 12 -2.15 14.05 5.46
C LYS A 12 -0.65 14.37 5.47
N GLU A 13 0.13 13.75 6.34
CA GLU A 13 1.60 13.86 6.34
C GLU A 13 2.20 13.28 5.06
N ILE A 14 1.73 12.09 4.64
CA ILE A 14 2.11 11.49 3.36
C ILE A 14 1.77 12.41 2.18
N ARG A 15 0.59 13.06 2.20
CA ARG A 15 0.23 14.05 1.17
C ARG A 15 1.25 15.19 1.15
N ALA A 16 1.55 15.80 2.30
CA ALA A 16 2.50 16.90 2.41
C ALA A 16 3.90 16.49 1.92
N PHE A 17 4.34 15.26 2.24
CA PHE A 17 5.59 14.72 1.73
C PHE A 17 5.58 14.60 0.20
N LEU A 18 4.54 14.01 -0.41
CA LEU A 18 4.45 13.86 -1.86
C LEU A 18 4.31 15.20 -2.60
N GLU A 19 3.70 16.21 -1.97
CA GLU A 19 3.62 17.58 -2.51
C GLU A 19 4.98 18.29 -2.51
N THR A 20 5.78 18.11 -1.46
CA THR A 20 7.10 18.76 -1.32
C THR A 20 8.23 17.97 -2.00
N ARG A 21 8.02 16.68 -2.30
CA ARG A 21 9.00 15.79 -2.92
C ARG A 21 8.48 15.21 -4.24
N PRO A 22 8.55 15.96 -5.36
CA PRO A 22 7.88 15.61 -6.61
C PRO A 22 8.41 14.32 -7.29
N THR A 23 9.63 13.88 -6.94
CA THR A 23 10.25 12.68 -7.50
C THR A 23 10.10 11.44 -6.63
N GLN A 24 9.52 11.56 -5.43
CA GLN A 24 9.40 10.45 -4.51
C GLN A 24 8.10 9.67 -4.75
N ILE A 25 8.18 8.36 -4.53
CA ILE A 25 7.07 7.41 -4.60
C ILE A 25 6.93 6.75 -3.23
N ILE A 26 5.70 6.58 -2.77
CA ILE A 26 5.39 5.86 -1.54
C ILE A 26 4.56 4.62 -1.87
N THR A 27 4.89 3.51 -1.21
CA THR A 27 4.07 2.29 -1.21
C THR A 27 3.53 2.06 0.20
N ILE A 28 2.23 1.77 0.31
CA ILE A 28 1.54 1.51 1.59
C ILE A 28 0.93 0.11 1.53
N PHE A 29 1.16 -0.68 2.57
CA PHE A 29 0.50 -1.96 2.80
C PHE A 29 -0.50 -1.83 3.94
N ILE A 30 -1.76 -2.16 3.68
CA ILE A 30 -2.84 -2.06 4.67
C ILE A 30 -3.26 -3.46 5.08
N LYS A 31 -3.13 -3.77 6.37
CA LYS A 31 -3.86 -4.88 6.99
C LYS A 31 -5.32 -4.45 7.16
N ASP A 32 -6.16 -4.86 6.22
CA ASP A 32 -7.48 -4.26 5.98
C ASP A 32 -8.60 -5.02 6.68
N HIS A 33 -9.00 -4.49 7.85
CA HIS A 33 -10.19 -4.91 8.60
C HIS A 33 -11.38 -3.95 8.42
N VAL A 34 -11.37 -3.10 7.38
CA VAL A 34 -12.40 -2.07 7.18
C VAL A 34 -13.67 -2.67 6.57
N THR A 35 -14.73 -2.71 7.37
CA THR A 35 -16.06 -3.25 6.99
C THR A 35 -16.97 -2.22 6.33
N SER A 36 -16.74 -0.92 6.55
CA SER A 36 -17.59 0.13 5.97
C SER A 36 -17.48 0.17 4.44
N PRO A 37 -18.61 0.32 3.71
CA PRO A 37 -18.59 0.40 2.26
C PRO A 37 -17.68 1.54 1.78
N ASN A 38 -16.69 1.16 0.96
CA ASN A 38 -15.69 2.05 0.36
C ASN A 38 -14.86 2.86 1.39
N GLY A 39 -14.74 2.38 2.64
CA GLY A 39 -14.12 3.13 3.75
C GLY A 39 -12.67 3.55 3.50
N VAL A 40 -11.84 2.65 2.94
CA VAL A 40 -10.44 2.94 2.60
C VAL A 40 -10.36 4.06 1.56
N ASN A 41 -11.09 3.97 0.46
CA ASN A 41 -11.11 5.02 -0.56
C ASN A 41 -11.60 6.37 0.01
N LYS A 42 -12.61 6.37 0.89
CA LYS A 42 -13.12 7.59 1.54
C LYS A 42 -12.02 8.30 2.33
N VAL A 43 -11.24 7.58 3.14
CA VAL A 43 -10.20 8.22 3.96
C VAL A 43 -9.03 8.74 3.11
N PHE A 44 -8.62 8.02 2.06
CA PHE A 44 -7.59 8.50 1.13
C PHE A 44 -8.05 9.68 0.26
N ASN A 45 -9.33 9.71 -0.13
CA ASN A 45 -9.93 10.86 -0.81
C ASN A 45 -9.95 12.08 0.12
N ALA A 46 -10.41 11.92 1.36
CA ALA A 46 -10.40 12.98 2.37
C ALA A 46 -8.98 13.48 2.71
N ALA A 47 -7.99 12.60 2.61
CA ALA A 47 -6.58 12.98 2.75
C ALA A 47 -6.04 13.79 1.56
N GLY A 48 -6.71 13.76 0.39
CA GLY A 48 -6.24 14.39 -0.84
C GLY A 48 -5.16 13.58 -1.58
N LEU A 49 -5.04 12.28 -1.28
CA LEU A 49 -4.01 11.41 -1.85
C LEU A 49 -4.38 10.81 -3.21
N ARG A 50 -5.66 10.87 -3.61
CA ARG A 50 -6.13 10.20 -4.82
C ARG A 50 -5.45 10.68 -6.10
N LYS A 51 -4.99 11.94 -6.12
CA LYS A 51 -4.22 12.54 -7.22
C LYS A 51 -2.84 11.89 -7.46
N PHE A 52 -2.29 11.20 -6.45
CA PHE A 52 -1.02 10.48 -6.55
C PHE A 52 -1.20 8.99 -6.85
N TRP A 53 -2.43 8.47 -6.79
CA TRP A 53 -2.70 7.05 -6.71
C TRP A 53 -2.41 6.31 -8.01
N PHE A 54 -1.58 5.26 -7.93
CA PHE A 54 -1.27 4.39 -9.05
C PHE A 54 -2.48 3.47 -9.34
N PRO A 55 -3.08 3.53 -10.54
CA PRO A 55 -4.30 2.78 -10.83
C PRO A 55 -4.01 1.29 -11.03
N VAL A 56 -4.83 0.42 -10.42
CA VAL A 56 -4.76 -1.05 -10.57
C VAL A 56 -4.78 -1.49 -12.03
N SER A 57 -5.52 -0.80 -12.90
CA SER A 57 -5.59 -1.11 -14.33
C SER A 57 -4.27 -0.95 -15.08
N LYS A 58 -3.26 -0.29 -14.49
CA LYS A 58 -1.91 -0.14 -15.05
C LYS A 58 -0.87 -0.94 -14.28
N MET A 59 -1.28 -1.70 -13.26
CA MET A 59 -0.36 -2.58 -12.55
C MET A 59 -0.06 -3.79 -13.43
N PRO A 60 1.18 -4.30 -13.40
CA PRO A 60 1.54 -5.46 -14.18
C PRO A 60 0.72 -6.67 -13.76
N LYS A 61 0.43 -7.53 -14.73
CA LYS A 61 -0.22 -8.82 -14.54
C LYS A 61 0.59 -9.88 -15.28
N ASN A 62 0.48 -11.13 -14.83
CA ASN A 62 1.07 -12.28 -15.50
C ASN A 62 2.59 -12.13 -15.76
N GLY A 63 3.33 -11.58 -14.80
CA GLY A 63 4.78 -11.37 -14.92
C GLY A 63 5.21 -10.19 -15.80
N GLY A 64 4.29 -9.31 -16.20
CA GLY A 64 4.64 -8.08 -16.89
C GLY A 64 5.47 -7.12 -16.04
N ASP A 65 6.14 -6.18 -16.69
CA ASP A 65 6.97 -5.18 -16.00
C ASP A 65 6.15 -4.05 -15.39
N TRP A 66 6.59 -3.57 -14.23
CA TRP A 66 6.15 -2.27 -13.73
C TRP A 66 6.61 -1.15 -14.67
N PRO A 67 5.83 -0.06 -14.81
CA PRO A 67 6.36 1.13 -15.47
C PRO A 67 7.60 1.64 -14.75
N THR A 68 8.51 2.25 -15.51
CA THR A 68 9.69 2.87 -14.91
C THR A 68 9.30 3.94 -13.89
N VAL A 69 10.15 4.14 -12.88
CA VAL A 69 9.97 5.22 -11.88
C VAL A 69 9.81 6.58 -12.57
N LYS A 70 10.55 6.82 -13.66
CA LYS A 70 10.42 8.04 -14.47
C LYS A 70 9.00 8.21 -15.02
N GLU A 71 8.40 7.14 -15.54
CA GLU A 71 7.03 7.19 -16.08
C GLU A 71 5.98 7.36 -14.97
N MET A 72 6.19 6.72 -13.81
CA MET A 72 5.33 6.90 -12.63
C MET A 72 5.32 8.34 -12.17
N ILE A 73 6.49 8.97 -12.04
CA ILE A 73 6.65 10.38 -11.67
C ILE A 73 5.98 11.28 -12.70
N ARG A 74 6.25 11.06 -14.00
CA ARG A 74 5.70 11.87 -15.10
C ARG A 74 4.16 11.87 -15.12
N ARG A 75 3.53 10.75 -14.75
CA ARG A 75 2.07 10.63 -14.65
C ARG A 75 1.49 11.00 -13.28
N ASN A 76 2.34 11.42 -12.35
CA ASN A 76 1.99 11.63 -10.94
C ASN A 76 1.39 10.39 -10.26
N HIS A 77 1.69 9.18 -10.73
CA HIS A 77 1.30 7.92 -10.08
C HIS A 77 2.34 7.55 -9.01
N ARG A 78 2.40 8.34 -7.94
CA ARG A 78 3.45 8.31 -6.90
C ARG A 78 3.01 7.69 -5.57
N LEU A 79 1.81 7.11 -5.53
CA LEU A 79 1.30 6.39 -4.37
C LEU A 79 0.77 5.01 -4.82
N ILE A 80 1.42 3.95 -4.37
CA ILE A 80 0.95 2.57 -4.54
C ILE A 80 0.32 2.13 -3.23
N VAL A 81 -0.89 1.56 -3.27
CA VAL A 81 -1.59 1.10 -2.07
C VAL A 81 -2.03 -0.34 -2.28
N PHE A 82 -1.55 -1.21 -1.39
CA PHE A 82 -1.93 -2.61 -1.30
C PHE A 82 -2.82 -2.85 -0.08
N THR A 83 -3.77 -3.77 -0.24
CA THR A 83 -4.64 -4.25 0.84
C THR A 83 -4.51 -5.75 1.02
N SER A 84 -4.62 -6.21 2.26
CA SER A 84 -4.68 -7.64 2.61
C SER A 84 -6.06 -8.26 2.33
N ASN A 85 -7.07 -7.50 1.91
CA ASN A 85 -8.42 -7.99 1.65
C ASN A 85 -8.67 -8.14 0.13
N ALA A 86 -8.72 -9.39 -0.35
CA ALA A 86 -8.86 -9.72 -1.76
C ALA A 86 -10.09 -9.09 -2.43
N THR A 87 -11.19 -8.93 -1.71
CA THR A 87 -12.44 -8.40 -2.26
C THR A 87 -12.31 -6.94 -2.72
N LYS A 88 -11.34 -6.19 -2.21
CA LYS A 88 -11.23 -4.75 -2.50
C LYS A 88 -10.69 -4.47 -3.90
N GLU A 89 -10.02 -5.42 -4.56
CA GLU A 89 -9.47 -5.17 -5.89
C GLU A 89 -10.58 -5.06 -6.94
N ASP A 90 -11.50 -6.02 -6.96
CA ASP A 90 -12.58 -6.03 -7.93
C ASP A 90 -13.63 -4.95 -7.66
N TYR A 91 -14.00 -4.76 -6.39
CA TYR A 91 -15.09 -3.85 -6.00
C TYR A 91 -14.64 -2.42 -5.73
N GLN A 92 -13.42 -2.21 -5.21
CA GLN A 92 -12.95 -0.91 -4.74
C GLN A 92 -11.69 -0.42 -5.47
N ARG A 93 -11.15 -1.23 -6.39
CA ARG A 93 -9.96 -0.91 -7.18
C ARG A 93 -8.74 -0.58 -6.32
N ILE A 94 -8.58 -1.32 -5.23
CA ILE A 94 -7.40 -1.29 -4.35
C ILE A 94 -6.67 -2.62 -4.52
N ALA A 95 -5.37 -2.57 -4.84
CA ALA A 95 -4.60 -3.75 -5.23
C ALA A 95 -4.52 -4.78 -4.09
N PHE A 96 -4.92 -6.02 -4.35
CA PHE A 96 -4.72 -7.10 -3.40
C PHE A 96 -3.24 -7.48 -3.37
N VAL A 97 -2.61 -7.40 -2.20
CA VAL A 97 -1.14 -7.48 -2.06
C VAL A 97 -0.53 -8.72 -2.73
N TRP A 98 -1.17 -9.87 -2.55
CA TRP A 98 -0.65 -11.16 -3.01
C TRP A 98 -0.70 -11.37 -4.52
N ASN A 99 -1.39 -10.48 -5.26
CA ASN A 99 -1.36 -10.49 -6.72
C ASN A 99 -0.08 -9.84 -7.29
N TYR A 100 0.65 -9.05 -6.49
CA TYR A 100 1.69 -8.15 -6.99
C TYR A 100 3.03 -8.24 -6.26
N VAL A 101 3.05 -8.82 -5.05
CA VAL A 101 4.23 -8.85 -4.18
C VAL A 101 4.51 -10.28 -3.77
N VAL A 102 5.80 -10.64 -3.72
CA VAL A 102 6.29 -11.91 -3.18
C VAL A 102 6.89 -11.62 -1.80
N GLU A 103 6.45 -12.35 -0.79
CA GLU A 103 7.07 -12.31 0.52
C GLU A 103 8.35 -13.16 0.50
N ASN A 104 9.46 -12.57 0.94
CA ASN A 104 10.69 -13.33 1.16
C ASN A 104 10.73 -13.76 2.63
N ASN A 105 10.30 -14.99 2.90
CA ASN A 105 10.33 -15.55 4.25
C ASN A 105 11.77 -15.66 4.73
N ARG A 106 12.15 -14.86 5.73
CA ARG A 106 13.18 -15.27 6.67
C ARG A 106 12.47 -15.97 7.82
N GLU A 107 12.39 -17.29 7.74
CA GLU A 107 12.15 -18.09 8.92
C GLU A 107 13.33 -17.84 9.85
N PHE A 108 13.08 -17.14 10.96
CA PHE A 108 13.97 -17.31 12.10
C PHE A 108 13.71 -18.73 12.58
N GLU A 109 14.57 -19.67 12.19
CA GLU A 109 14.70 -20.91 12.93
C GLU A 109 14.89 -20.52 14.39
N THR A 110 13.86 -20.78 15.19
CA THR A 110 13.95 -20.65 16.62
C THR A 110 15.04 -21.60 17.08
N LEU A 111 16.22 -21.08 17.39
CA LEU A 111 17.27 -21.80 18.11
C LEU A 111 16.81 -22.04 19.57
N PHE A 112 15.74 -22.81 19.75
CA PHE A 112 15.50 -23.58 20.95
C PHE A 112 15.60 -25.04 20.55
N GLY A 113 16.84 -25.43 20.24
CA GLY A 113 17.22 -26.83 20.20
C GLY A 113 17.05 -27.43 21.58
N ASN A 114 16.49 -28.64 21.59
CA ASN A 114 16.46 -29.57 22.70
C ASN A 114 17.78 -29.59 23.48
N GLU A 115 17.75 -29.17 24.74
CA GLU A 115 18.62 -29.61 25.83
C GLU A 115 18.07 -28.99 27.11
N ILE A 116 17.36 -29.76 27.95
CA ILE A 116 17.80 -30.20 29.29
C ILE A 116 16.93 -31.40 29.65
N VAL A 117 17.64 -32.42 30.16
CA VAL A 117 17.20 -33.69 30.75
C VAL A 117 16.14 -33.52 31.85
#